data_AF-A0A969L1H5-F1
#
_entry.id   AF-A0A969L1H5-F1
#
_cell.length_a   1.000
_cell.length_b   1.000
_cell.length_c   1.000
_cell.angle_alpha   90.00
_cell.angle_beta   90.00
_cell.angle_gamma   90.00
#
_symmetry.space_group_name_H-M   'P 1'
#
loop_
_entity.id
_entity.type
_entity.pdbx_description
1 polymer ?
#
loop_
_entity_poly.entity_id
_entity_poly.type
_entity_poly.pdbx_seq_one_letter_code
_entity_poly.pdbx_strand_id
1 'polypeptide(L)'
;MPGEDKLFHLHGVYNTLYNATTRPDFRFVVSRYFIDEWVPLLGPSLAWLVVGLRQQCFWNHRRDWCIVDKATLSRETALDERTIERCFKKPYSAWFVIEVSHRYQYRTQIGKKVRDKNRYQLLLDEPLSPRHQLGLAALIRELAPADTEPLTAALSVLDTLISLPHLTDKISHTGSVPDNLSRRSVLEIVADTLALDLAGMSADAQLVKLDQRCAELYNLIVQPNKIHVGWQYFRLEWVRLLGHALAWVVIYLRRHCYWDEASGELRDTLSLYKKELAAAINQTPRNLANLMDNPYAALFFTTPDADEAATGSEPRNKPTLYRVRMVDEPLTPTDQEQVAQTLRQRVQADYYGQNVENGQLNLFPILDRLSNRQNFAYGHVPEKMPSGEPKESRLENGSAEKCRNMICQLAEKMPQL
;
A
#
# COMPACT_ATOMS: atom_id res chain seq x y z
N MET A 1 -31.40 -44.11 8.17
CA MET A 1 -30.00 -43.64 7.98
C MET A 1 -30.06 -42.37 7.14
N PRO A 2 -29.91 -41.17 7.72
CA PRO A 2 -29.92 -39.93 6.95
C PRO A 2 -28.60 -39.78 6.18
N GLY A 3 -28.70 -39.29 4.94
CA GLY A 3 -27.63 -39.26 3.95
C GLY A 3 -26.47 -38.34 4.30
N GLU A 4 -25.30 -38.72 3.79
CA GLU A 4 -24.09 -37.90 3.79
C GLU A 4 -24.32 -36.61 3.01
N ASP A 5 -24.41 -35.50 3.73
CA ASP A 5 -24.21 -34.16 3.17
C ASP A 5 -22.77 -34.08 2.63
N LYS A 6 -22.61 -34.34 1.34
CA LYS A 6 -21.38 -34.01 0.61
C LYS A 6 -21.27 -32.49 0.59
N LEU A 7 -20.48 -31.96 1.52
CA LEU A 7 -19.97 -30.59 1.46
C LEU A 7 -19.24 -30.40 0.13
N PHE A 8 -19.86 -29.68 -0.80
CA PHE A 8 -19.23 -29.27 -2.04
C PHE A 8 -18.19 -28.19 -1.71
N HIS A 9 -16.91 -28.55 -1.77
CA HIS A 9 -15.82 -27.58 -1.67
C HIS A 9 -15.68 -26.85 -3.01
N LEU A 10 -16.26 -25.66 -3.10
CA LEU A 10 -16.07 -24.76 -4.22
C LEU A 10 -14.69 -24.09 -4.10
N HIS A 11 -13.79 -24.37 -5.04
CA HIS A 11 -12.50 -23.69 -5.15
C HIS A 11 -12.48 -22.80 -6.40
N GLY A 12 -12.00 -21.56 -6.25
CA GLY A 12 -11.75 -20.69 -7.40
C GLY A 12 -10.61 -21.23 -8.24
N VAL A 13 -10.78 -21.29 -9.57
CA VAL A 13 -9.75 -21.75 -10.51
C VAL A 13 -9.32 -20.59 -11.39
N TYR A 14 -8.01 -20.36 -11.49
CA TYR A 14 -7.44 -19.41 -12.44
C TYR A 14 -7.26 -20.03 -13.82
N ASN A 15 -7.74 -19.33 -14.85
CA ASN A 15 -7.64 -19.78 -16.24
C ASN A 15 -6.24 -19.59 -16.84
N THR A 16 -5.34 -18.86 -16.18
CA THR A 16 -3.97 -18.63 -16.66
C THR A 16 -2.96 -18.83 -15.52
N LEU A 17 -1.77 -19.33 -15.86
CA LEU A 17 -0.65 -19.39 -14.91
C LEU A 17 -0.27 -18.00 -14.40
N TYR A 18 -0.36 -16.98 -15.28
CA TYR A 18 -0.18 -15.59 -14.88
C TYR A 18 -1.10 -15.22 -13.71
N ASN A 19 -2.42 -15.40 -13.83
CA ASN A 19 -3.36 -15.07 -12.76
C ASN A 19 -3.18 -15.96 -11.52
N ALA A 20 -2.79 -17.23 -11.70
CA ALA A 20 -2.49 -18.12 -10.59
C ALA A 20 -1.27 -17.65 -9.77
N THR A 21 -0.29 -17.05 -10.43
CA THR A 21 0.91 -16.47 -9.83
C THR A 21 0.63 -15.10 -9.22
N THR A 22 0.01 -14.18 -9.97
CA THR A 22 -0.19 -12.79 -9.56
C THR A 22 -1.37 -12.59 -8.63
N ARG A 23 -2.36 -13.50 -8.65
CA ARG A 23 -3.57 -13.48 -7.80
C ARG A 23 -4.20 -12.07 -7.72
N PRO A 24 -4.77 -11.57 -8.84
CA PRO A 24 -5.21 -10.18 -8.96
C PRO A 24 -6.41 -9.79 -8.07
N ASP A 25 -7.10 -10.78 -7.51
CA ASP A 25 -8.12 -10.65 -6.46
C ASP A 25 -7.50 -10.32 -5.09
N PHE A 26 -6.27 -10.78 -4.85
CA PHE A 26 -5.56 -10.57 -3.59
C PHE A 26 -4.89 -9.19 -3.58
N ARG A 27 -5.58 -8.23 -2.97
CA ARG A 27 -5.25 -6.79 -3.06
C ARG A 27 -4.81 -6.20 -1.73
N PHE A 28 -4.07 -5.11 -1.80
CA PHE A 28 -3.86 -4.17 -0.70
C PHE A 28 -4.45 -2.81 -1.08
N VAL A 29 -4.82 -2.04 -0.06
CA VAL A 29 -5.47 -0.75 -0.24
C VAL A 29 -4.72 0.29 0.58
N VAL A 30 -4.52 1.46 -0.01
CA VAL A 30 -4.02 2.66 0.68
C VAL A 30 -4.86 3.86 0.24
N SER A 31 -5.15 4.77 1.17
CA SER A 31 -5.89 5.99 0.81
C SER A 31 -5.03 6.93 -0.04
N ARG A 32 -5.69 7.72 -0.88
CA ARG A 32 -5.08 8.84 -1.62
C ARG A 32 -4.38 9.79 -0.65
N TYR A 33 -5.06 10.11 0.45
CA TYR A 33 -4.53 10.96 1.50
C TYR A 33 -3.24 10.40 2.11
N PHE A 34 -3.14 9.09 2.37
CA PHE A 34 -1.90 8.49 2.86
C PHE A 34 -0.74 8.67 1.87
N ILE A 35 -1.00 8.49 0.58
CA ILE A 35 0.02 8.67 -0.47
C ILE A 35 0.49 10.13 -0.51
N ASP A 36 -0.43 11.11 -0.47
CA ASP A 36 -0.09 12.53 -0.66
C ASP A 36 0.45 13.20 0.59
N GLU A 37 -0.05 12.80 1.76
CA GLU A 37 0.21 13.48 3.02
C GLU A 37 1.23 12.74 3.87
N TRP A 38 1.15 11.42 3.90
CA TRP A 38 1.89 10.62 4.85
C TRP A 38 3.16 10.02 4.27
N VAL A 39 3.17 9.57 3.02
CA VAL A 39 4.41 9.07 2.39
C VAL A 39 5.53 10.12 2.39
N PRO A 40 5.29 11.42 2.07
CA PRO A 40 6.32 12.45 2.18
C PRO A 40 6.86 12.68 3.60
N LEU A 41 6.09 12.34 4.64
CA LEU A 41 6.47 12.58 6.05
C LEU A 41 7.13 11.35 6.68
N LEU A 42 6.57 10.16 6.46
CA LEU A 42 7.07 8.89 6.99
C LEU A 42 8.34 8.44 6.25
N GLY A 43 8.39 8.78 4.97
CA GLY A 43 9.30 8.23 3.98
C GLY A 43 9.02 6.76 3.65
N PRO A 44 9.67 6.23 2.61
CA PRO A 44 9.26 4.99 1.96
C PRO A 44 9.22 3.76 2.87
N SER A 45 10.24 3.59 3.72
CA SER A 45 10.36 2.42 4.59
C SER A 45 9.28 2.38 5.68
N LEU A 46 9.03 3.50 6.37
CA LEU A 46 8.02 3.52 7.42
C LEU A 46 6.62 3.43 6.82
N ALA A 47 6.38 4.05 5.66
CA ALA A 47 5.12 3.91 4.95
C ALA A 47 4.83 2.43 4.60
N TRP A 48 5.79 1.68 4.07
CA TRP A 48 5.60 0.24 3.81
C TRP A 48 5.41 -0.60 5.08
N LEU A 49 6.06 -0.23 6.19
CA LEU A 49 5.83 -0.88 7.47
C LEU A 49 4.39 -0.68 7.97
N VAL A 50 3.85 0.54 7.87
CA VAL A 50 2.46 0.85 8.22
C VAL A 50 1.49 0.06 7.34
N VAL A 51 1.71 0.05 6.01
CA VAL A 51 0.89 -0.73 5.07
C VAL A 51 0.92 -2.21 5.44
N GLY A 52 2.10 -2.76 5.74
CA GLY A 52 2.22 -4.18 6.09
C GLY A 52 1.56 -4.56 7.41
N LEU A 53 1.68 -3.70 8.43
CA LEU A 53 0.99 -3.90 9.71
C LEU A 53 -0.53 -3.80 9.55
N ARG A 54 -1.04 -2.81 8.80
CA ARG A 54 -2.49 -2.70 8.51
C ARG A 54 -3.00 -3.92 7.75
N GLN A 55 -2.19 -4.49 6.85
CA GLN A 55 -2.55 -5.71 6.15
C GLN A 55 -2.66 -6.92 7.09
N GLN A 56 -1.79 -7.03 8.09
CA GLN A 56 -1.88 -8.06 9.14
C GLN A 56 -3.17 -7.91 9.97
N CYS A 57 -3.52 -6.68 10.33
CA CYS A 57 -4.79 -6.37 10.99
C CYS A 57 -6.00 -6.77 10.12
N PHE A 58 -5.95 -6.47 8.81
CA PHE A 58 -7.00 -6.85 7.87
C PHE A 58 -7.20 -8.37 7.82
N TRP A 59 -6.12 -9.15 7.71
CA TRP A 59 -6.18 -10.62 7.73
C TRP A 59 -6.61 -11.18 9.09
N ASN A 60 -6.39 -10.43 10.18
CA ASN A 60 -6.86 -10.75 11.52
C ASN A 60 -8.30 -10.24 11.76
N HIS A 61 -9.21 -10.50 10.83
CA HIS A 61 -10.62 -10.06 10.89
C HIS A 61 -10.80 -8.54 11.10
N ARG A 62 -9.91 -7.73 10.50
CA ARG A 62 -9.93 -6.26 10.59
C ARG A 62 -9.89 -5.71 12.03
N ARG A 63 -9.26 -6.44 12.94
CA ARG A 63 -9.00 -5.95 14.30
C ARG A 63 -8.00 -4.81 14.27
N ASP A 64 -8.09 -3.89 15.23
CA ASP A 64 -7.13 -2.80 15.46
C ASP A 64 -5.78 -3.30 15.99
N TRP A 65 -5.58 -4.61 16.11
CA TRP A 65 -4.32 -5.20 16.51
C TRP A 65 -3.98 -6.48 15.72
N CYS A 66 -2.69 -6.78 15.63
CA CYS A 66 -2.17 -8.01 15.05
C CYS A 66 -1.03 -8.60 15.89
N ILE A 67 -0.80 -9.90 15.76
CA ILE A 67 0.33 -10.60 16.39
C ILE A 67 1.22 -11.16 15.29
N VAL A 68 2.42 -10.64 15.16
CA VAL A 68 3.33 -10.99 14.07
C VAL A 68 4.79 -10.93 14.55
N ASP A 69 5.62 -11.85 14.08
CA ASP A 69 7.06 -11.81 14.33
C ASP A 69 7.78 -10.90 13.34
N LYS A 70 8.99 -10.48 13.71
CA LYS A 70 9.81 -9.58 12.89
C LYS A 70 10.22 -10.21 11.56
N ALA A 71 10.46 -11.52 11.50
CA ALA A 71 10.84 -12.20 10.26
C ALA A 71 9.70 -12.17 9.24
N THR A 72 8.47 -12.36 9.69
CA THR A 72 7.27 -12.25 8.85
C THR A 72 7.07 -10.81 8.38
N LEU A 73 7.16 -9.82 9.28
CA LEU A 73 7.12 -8.41 8.88
C LEU A 73 8.22 -8.09 7.86
N SER A 74 9.44 -8.55 8.10
CA SER A 74 10.58 -8.31 7.22
C SER A 74 10.33 -8.80 5.80
N ARG A 75 9.84 -10.05 5.64
CA ARG A 75 9.49 -10.61 4.33
C ARG A 75 8.38 -9.82 3.66
N GLU A 76 7.37 -9.42 4.41
CA GLU A 76 6.18 -8.79 3.84
C GLU A 76 6.34 -7.30 3.53
N THR A 77 7.27 -6.62 4.18
CA THR A 77 7.55 -5.19 3.95
C THR A 77 8.83 -4.96 3.18
N ALA A 78 9.59 -6.03 2.88
CA ALA A 78 10.95 -5.98 2.31
C ALA A 78 11.99 -5.23 3.17
N LEU A 79 11.72 -5.08 4.48
CA LEU A 79 12.60 -4.35 5.41
C LEU A 79 13.42 -5.33 6.23
N ASP A 80 14.70 -5.07 6.44
CA ASP A 80 15.46 -5.81 7.45
C ASP A 80 15.00 -5.45 8.87
N GLU A 81 15.24 -6.34 9.83
CA GLU A 81 14.77 -6.15 11.22
C GLU A 81 15.31 -4.86 11.86
N ARG A 82 16.55 -4.46 11.55
CA ARG A 82 17.15 -3.24 12.10
C ARG A 82 16.48 -2.00 11.50
N THR A 83 16.12 -2.03 10.23
CA THR A 83 15.34 -0.95 9.61
C THR A 83 13.93 -0.88 10.21
N ILE A 84 13.28 -2.01 10.51
CA ILE A 84 11.99 -2.03 11.23
C ILE A 84 12.12 -1.33 12.58
N GLU A 85 13.13 -1.70 13.39
CA GLU A 85 13.37 -1.04 14.68
C GLU A 85 13.65 0.46 14.56
N ARG A 86 14.41 0.86 13.54
CA ARG A 86 14.65 2.28 13.25
C ARG A 86 13.37 3.00 12.84
N CYS A 87 12.47 2.35 12.10
CA CYS A 87 11.19 2.92 11.70
C CYS A 87 10.29 3.21 12.91
N PHE A 88 10.24 2.32 13.91
CA PHE A 88 9.49 2.58 15.15
C PHE A 88 10.06 3.72 16.00
N LYS A 89 11.29 4.17 15.74
CA LYS A 89 11.90 5.32 16.42
C LYS A 89 11.72 6.63 15.66
N LYS A 90 11.20 6.58 14.43
CA LYS A 90 10.99 7.78 13.62
C LYS A 90 9.85 8.63 14.17
N PRO A 91 9.88 9.97 13.92
CA PRO A 91 8.73 10.83 14.09
C PRO A 91 7.49 10.25 13.40
N TYR A 92 6.32 10.48 13.98
CA TYR A 92 5.00 10.03 13.48
C TYR A 92 4.74 8.52 13.46
N SER A 93 5.73 7.65 13.74
CA SER A 93 5.48 6.20 13.86
C SER A 93 4.38 5.89 14.89
N ALA A 94 4.44 6.55 16.04
CA ALA A 94 3.45 6.45 17.12
C ALA A 94 2.06 6.97 16.76
N TRP A 95 1.90 7.70 15.65
CA TRP A 95 0.58 8.18 15.21
C TRP A 95 -0.22 7.03 14.56
N PHE A 96 0.49 6.06 13.98
CA PHE A 96 -0.07 4.87 13.35
C PHE A 96 0.04 3.62 14.23
N VAL A 97 1.15 3.47 14.94
CA VAL A 97 1.42 2.31 15.80
C VAL A 97 1.26 2.75 17.25
N ILE A 98 0.07 2.52 17.79
CA ILE A 98 -0.36 3.01 19.11
C ILE A 98 0.42 2.31 20.22
N GLU A 99 0.55 0.98 20.11
CA GLU A 99 1.23 0.17 21.13
C GLU A 99 2.02 -0.97 20.48
N VAL A 100 3.17 -1.29 21.07
CA VAL A 100 3.95 -2.50 20.73
C VAL A 100 4.17 -3.29 22.02
N SER A 101 3.40 -4.36 22.20
CA SER A 101 3.54 -5.24 23.37
C SER A 101 4.50 -6.39 23.04
N HIS A 102 5.65 -6.43 23.72
CA HIS A 102 6.61 -7.51 23.61
C HIS A 102 6.19 -8.71 24.45
N ARG A 103 5.90 -9.83 23.79
CA ARG A 103 5.45 -11.05 24.45
C ARG A 103 6.63 -11.99 24.67
N TYR A 104 6.57 -12.73 25.76
CA TYR A 104 7.57 -13.74 26.11
C TYR A 104 6.85 -14.98 26.60
N GLN A 105 7.32 -16.14 26.15
CA GLN A 105 6.81 -17.42 26.59
C GLN A 105 7.94 -18.20 27.28
N TYR A 106 7.66 -18.75 28.45
CA TYR A 106 8.60 -19.66 29.11
C TYR A 106 8.49 -21.04 28.46
N ARG A 107 9.57 -21.53 27.87
CA ARG A 107 9.62 -22.89 27.30
C ARG A 107 10.25 -23.82 28.33
N THR A 108 9.40 -24.62 28.98
CA THR A 108 9.79 -25.59 30.02
C THR A 108 10.84 -26.59 29.52
N GLN A 109 10.75 -27.02 28.26
CA GLN A 109 11.73 -27.92 27.62
C GLN A 109 13.16 -27.35 27.55
N ILE A 110 13.31 -26.03 27.51
CA ILE A 110 14.60 -25.34 27.39
C ILE A 110 14.97 -24.63 28.72
N GLY A 111 14.04 -24.60 29.70
CA GLY A 111 14.20 -23.89 30.96
C GLY A 111 14.37 -22.37 30.80
N LYS A 112 13.99 -21.80 29.66
CA LYS A 112 14.28 -20.40 29.31
C LYS A 112 13.04 -19.63 28.86
N LYS A 113 13.03 -18.33 29.17
CA LYS A 113 12.09 -17.35 28.64
C LYS A 113 12.52 -16.98 27.22
N VAL A 114 11.69 -17.32 26.24
CA VAL A 114 11.95 -17.06 24.81
C VAL A 114 11.02 -15.93 24.36
N ARG A 115 11.54 -15.04 23.49
CA ARG A 115 10.73 -13.97 22.89
C ARG A 115 9.69 -14.61 21.96
N ASP A 116 8.44 -14.23 22.17
CA ASP A 116 7.32 -14.64 21.32
C ASP A 116 7.00 -13.53 20.30
N LYS A 117 6.03 -13.77 19.43
CA LYS A 117 5.52 -12.80 18.46
C LYS A 117 5.06 -11.53 19.19
N ASN A 118 5.42 -10.37 18.64
CA ASN A 118 4.99 -9.10 19.22
C ASN A 118 3.51 -8.86 18.89
N ARG A 119 2.79 -8.18 19.79
CA ARG A 119 1.47 -7.62 19.51
C ARG A 119 1.64 -6.15 19.11
N TYR A 120 0.99 -5.75 18.02
CA TYR A 120 0.97 -4.37 17.54
C TYR A 120 -0.47 -3.88 17.57
N GLN A 121 -0.73 -2.74 18.20
CA GLN A 121 -2.00 -2.03 18.10
C GLN A 121 -1.83 -0.85 17.13
N LEU A 122 -2.77 -0.70 16.21
CA LEU A 122 -2.69 0.25 15.10
C LEU A 122 -3.90 1.17 15.08
N LEU A 123 -3.68 2.37 14.56
CA LEU A 123 -4.75 3.19 14.03
C LEU A 123 -5.09 2.71 12.61
N LEU A 124 -6.32 2.24 12.44
CA LEU A 124 -6.79 1.73 11.15
C LEU A 124 -7.12 2.87 10.17
N ASP A 125 -7.64 3.98 10.69
CA ASP A 125 -7.93 5.19 9.91
C ASP A 125 -6.68 6.06 9.72
N GLU A 126 -6.75 7.02 8.79
CA GLU A 126 -5.65 7.95 8.56
C GLU A 126 -5.70 9.11 9.57
N PRO A 127 -4.67 9.33 10.40
CA PRO A 127 -4.62 10.52 11.21
C PRO A 127 -4.51 11.77 10.30
N LEU A 128 -5.02 12.91 10.74
CA LEU A 128 -4.78 14.16 10.04
C LEU A 128 -3.28 14.47 10.02
N SER A 129 -2.76 14.95 8.89
CA SER A 129 -1.34 15.25 8.77
C SER A 129 -0.99 16.45 9.65
N PRO A 130 0.25 16.58 10.13
CA PRO A 130 0.67 17.71 10.96
C PRO A 130 0.26 19.07 10.39
N ARG A 131 0.45 19.27 9.08
CA ARG A 131 0.06 20.51 8.41
C ARG A 131 -1.45 20.75 8.43
N HIS A 132 -2.26 19.71 8.21
CA HIS A 132 -3.71 19.82 8.24
C HIS A 132 -4.24 20.04 9.66
N GLN A 133 -3.64 19.44 10.68
CA GLN A 133 -4.02 19.71 12.08
C GLN A 133 -3.77 21.18 12.45
N LEU A 134 -2.61 21.73 12.07
CA LEU A 134 -2.25 23.12 12.35
C LEU A 134 -3.10 24.10 11.55
N GLY A 135 -3.27 23.87 10.26
CA GLY A 135 -4.08 24.73 9.40
C GLY A 135 -5.56 24.69 9.77
N LEU A 136 -6.09 23.53 10.13
CA LEU A 136 -7.46 23.40 10.62
C LEU A 136 -7.65 24.20 11.92
N ALA A 137 -6.75 24.05 12.89
CA ALA A 137 -6.81 24.82 14.14
C ALA A 137 -6.71 26.34 13.90
N ALA A 138 -5.88 26.78 12.95
CA ALA A 138 -5.78 28.18 12.58
C ALA A 138 -7.07 28.72 11.95
N LEU A 139 -7.64 27.97 11.00
CA LEU A 139 -8.88 28.35 10.33
C LEU A 139 -10.08 28.34 11.29
N ILE A 140 -10.15 27.40 12.23
CA ILE A 140 -11.18 27.41 13.29
C ILE A 140 -11.09 28.70 14.11
N ARG A 141 -9.89 29.15 14.51
CA ARG A 141 -9.74 30.41 15.27
C ARG A 141 -10.18 31.63 14.47
N GLU A 142 -9.93 31.64 13.17
CA GLU A 142 -10.33 32.74 12.29
C GLU A 142 -11.85 32.82 12.11
N LEU A 143 -12.52 31.65 12.02
CA LEU A 143 -13.97 31.57 11.82
C LEU A 143 -14.77 31.62 13.12
N ALA A 144 -14.12 31.47 14.28
CA ALA A 144 -14.79 31.43 15.57
C ALA A 144 -15.48 32.78 15.87
N PRO A 145 -16.80 32.81 16.13
CA PRO A 145 -17.48 34.03 16.51
C PRO A 145 -16.99 34.51 17.88
N ALA A 146 -16.61 35.78 17.97
CA ALA A 146 -16.47 36.45 19.26
C ALA A 146 -17.85 36.51 19.92
N ASP A 147 -17.98 36.07 21.17
CA ASP A 147 -19.20 36.20 22.00
C ASP A 147 -20.33 35.17 21.79
N THR A 148 -20.04 33.98 21.28
CA THR A 148 -21.00 32.86 21.24
C THR A 148 -20.64 31.77 22.26
N GLU A 149 -21.66 31.10 22.81
CA GLU A 149 -21.48 29.91 23.65
C GLU A 149 -20.62 28.85 22.92
N PRO A 150 -19.58 28.27 23.56
CA PRO A 150 -18.56 27.49 22.85
C PRO A 150 -19.07 26.35 21.97
N LEU A 151 -20.08 25.60 22.43
CA LEU A 151 -20.64 24.49 21.65
C LEU A 151 -21.40 25.00 20.42
N THR A 152 -22.21 26.03 20.59
CA THR A 152 -22.92 26.68 19.49
C THR A 152 -21.93 27.27 18.47
N ALA A 153 -20.84 27.89 18.95
CA ALA A 153 -19.74 28.37 18.11
C ALA A 153 -19.08 27.21 17.33
N ALA A 154 -18.79 26.09 18.00
CA ALA A 154 -18.17 24.92 17.38
C ALA A 154 -19.03 24.33 16.25
N LEU A 155 -20.33 24.14 16.49
CA LEU A 155 -21.25 23.64 15.48
C LEU A 155 -21.35 24.58 14.28
N SER A 156 -21.43 25.89 14.51
CA SER A 156 -21.47 26.91 13.46
C SER A 156 -20.19 26.92 12.59
N VAL A 157 -19.02 26.86 13.23
CA VAL A 157 -17.74 26.78 12.53
C VAL A 157 -17.63 25.49 11.72
N LEU A 158 -18.04 24.35 12.28
CA LEU A 158 -18.04 23.07 11.56
C LEU A 158 -18.95 23.09 10.34
N ASP A 159 -20.19 23.59 10.46
CA ASP A 159 -21.11 23.71 9.32
C ASP A 159 -20.52 24.62 8.22
N THR A 160 -19.81 25.69 8.61
CA THR A 160 -19.09 26.58 7.68
C THR A 160 -17.95 25.86 6.97
N LEU A 161 -17.12 25.13 7.72
CA LEU A 161 -15.96 24.38 7.18
C LEU A 161 -16.38 23.26 6.24
N ILE A 162 -17.44 22.52 6.58
CA ILE A 162 -18.02 21.45 5.76
C ILE A 162 -18.48 21.99 4.40
N SER A 163 -18.99 23.22 4.39
CA SER A 163 -19.49 23.88 3.17
C SER A 163 -18.39 24.63 2.40
N LEU A 164 -17.15 24.65 2.90
CA LEU A 164 -16.09 25.48 2.35
C LEU A 164 -15.43 24.81 1.12
N PRO A 165 -15.46 25.43 -0.07
CA PRO A 165 -14.79 24.88 -1.24
C PRO A 165 -13.28 24.91 -1.06
N HIS A 166 -12.61 23.88 -1.62
CA HIS A 166 -11.15 23.72 -1.55
C HIS A 166 -10.59 23.74 -0.11
N LEU A 167 -11.34 23.17 0.84
CA LEU A 167 -10.97 23.12 2.25
C LEU A 167 -9.55 22.59 2.47
N THR A 168 -9.17 21.47 1.83
CA THR A 168 -7.86 20.84 1.97
C THR A 168 -6.71 21.78 1.60
N ASP A 169 -6.89 22.61 0.57
CA ASP A 169 -5.90 23.61 0.17
C ASP A 169 -5.78 24.72 1.20
N LYS A 170 -6.92 25.15 1.78
CA LYS A 170 -6.96 26.21 2.81
C LYS A 170 -6.34 25.78 4.14
N ILE A 171 -6.48 24.51 4.52
CA ILE A 171 -5.90 23.97 5.76
C ILE A 171 -4.46 23.46 5.58
N SER A 172 -3.89 23.56 4.37
CA SER A 172 -2.51 23.15 4.10
C SER A 172 -1.51 24.17 4.66
N HIS A 173 -1.14 24.00 5.93
CA HIS A 173 -0.14 24.84 6.58
C HIS A 173 1.25 24.67 5.95
N THR A 174 1.88 25.79 5.57
CA THR A 174 3.20 25.83 4.90
C THR A 174 4.36 26.19 5.82
N GLY A 175 4.08 26.64 7.05
CA GLY A 175 5.11 26.96 8.05
C GLY A 175 5.73 25.73 8.71
N SER A 176 6.70 25.95 9.61
CA SER A 176 7.35 24.88 10.35
C SER A 176 6.37 24.15 11.28
N VAL A 177 6.51 22.82 11.35
CA VAL A 177 5.73 21.97 12.26
C VAL A 177 6.48 21.89 13.60
N PRO A 178 5.81 22.10 14.75
CA PRO A 178 6.43 21.93 16.06
C PRO A 178 6.88 20.47 16.31
N ASP A 179 8.06 20.28 16.89
CA ASP A 179 8.64 18.95 17.15
C ASP A 179 7.81 18.10 18.15
N ASN A 180 7.06 18.75 19.03
CA ASN A 180 6.26 18.13 20.08
C ASN A 180 4.78 17.92 19.69
N LEU A 181 4.44 18.07 18.40
CA LEU A 181 3.06 17.88 17.97
C LEU A 181 2.61 16.43 18.18
N SER A 182 1.48 16.25 18.83
CA SER A 182 0.81 14.96 18.98
C SER A 182 -0.29 14.77 17.94
N ARG A 183 -0.66 13.51 17.70
CA ARG A 183 -1.83 13.14 16.93
C ARG A 183 -3.08 13.59 17.67
N ARG A 184 -3.98 14.29 16.98
CA ARG A 184 -5.30 14.69 17.45
C ARG A 184 -6.37 14.39 16.39
N SER A 185 -7.54 14.00 16.86
CA SER A 185 -8.77 13.90 16.08
C SER A 185 -9.32 15.30 15.78
N VAL A 186 -10.26 15.39 14.83
CA VAL A 186 -10.97 16.66 14.55
C VAL A 186 -11.69 17.17 15.80
N LEU A 187 -12.32 16.28 16.57
CA LEU A 187 -13.00 16.64 17.82
C LEU A 187 -12.03 17.25 18.84
N GLU A 188 -10.87 16.62 19.07
CA GLU A 188 -9.84 17.15 19.97
C GLU A 188 -9.31 18.51 19.47
N ILE A 189 -9.11 18.68 18.16
CA ILE A 189 -8.67 19.97 17.60
C ILE A 189 -9.71 21.07 17.84
N VAL A 190 -10.99 20.79 17.59
CA VAL A 190 -12.08 21.74 17.81
C VAL A 190 -12.21 22.06 19.29
N ALA A 191 -12.19 21.05 20.16
CA ALA A 191 -12.31 21.22 21.60
C ALA A 191 -11.16 22.02 22.20
N ASP A 192 -9.92 21.71 21.83
CA ASP A 192 -8.74 22.47 22.27
C ASP A 192 -8.80 23.92 21.77
N THR A 193 -9.20 24.13 20.52
CA THR A 193 -9.15 25.44 19.87
C THR A 193 -10.22 26.40 20.39
N LEU A 194 -11.40 25.87 20.72
CA LEU A 194 -12.55 26.65 21.22
C LEU A 194 -12.73 26.51 22.74
N ALA A 195 -11.80 25.85 23.43
CA ALA A 195 -11.84 25.57 24.87
C ALA A 195 -13.16 24.90 25.33
N LEU A 196 -13.61 23.87 24.61
CA LEU A 196 -14.79 23.09 24.98
C LEU A 196 -14.49 22.18 26.17
N ASP A 197 -15.29 22.28 27.23
CA ASP A 197 -15.28 21.31 28.33
C ASP A 197 -16.14 20.10 28.00
N LEU A 198 -15.58 19.14 27.27
CA LEU A 198 -16.30 17.91 26.88
C LEU A 198 -16.72 17.06 28.09
N ALA A 199 -16.01 17.14 29.22
CA ALA A 199 -16.28 16.32 30.40
C ALA A 199 -17.45 16.86 31.25
N GLY A 200 -17.65 18.18 31.24
CA GLY A 200 -18.74 18.87 31.94
C GLY A 200 -20.08 18.89 31.18
N MET A 201 -20.11 18.46 29.92
CA MET A 201 -21.30 18.52 29.07
C MET A 201 -22.25 17.35 29.35
N SER A 202 -23.47 17.66 29.81
CA SER A 202 -24.51 16.68 30.16
C SER A 202 -25.55 16.42 29.06
N ALA A 203 -25.45 17.13 27.92
CA ALA A 203 -26.42 17.04 26.82
C ALA A 203 -25.97 16.08 25.72
N ASP A 204 -26.29 14.79 25.88
CA ASP A 204 -25.92 13.70 24.97
C ASP A 204 -26.22 14.01 23.49
N ALA A 205 -27.36 14.65 23.19
CA ALA A 205 -27.78 14.90 21.81
C ALA A 205 -26.88 15.91 21.06
N GLN A 206 -26.42 16.97 21.71
CA GLN A 206 -25.55 17.96 21.07
C GLN A 206 -24.12 17.47 20.94
N LEU A 207 -23.63 16.67 21.90
CA LEU A 207 -22.34 16.00 21.79
C LEU A 207 -22.31 15.01 20.64
N VAL A 208 -23.37 14.20 20.46
CA VAL A 208 -23.50 13.31 19.30
C VAL A 208 -23.51 14.11 17.99
N LYS A 209 -24.22 15.25 17.95
CA LYS A 209 -24.21 16.12 16.76
C LYS A 209 -22.82 16.69 16.47
N LEU A 210 -22.09 17.12 17.51
CA LEU A 210 -20.72 17.62 17.38
C LEU A 210 -19.80 16.54 16.81
N ASP A 211 -19.85 15.32 17.37
CA ASP A 211 -19.05 14.19 16.89
C ASP A 211 -19.36 13.85 15.42
N GLN A 212 -20.65 13.82 15.04
CA GLN A 212 -21.07 13.59 13.65
C GLN A 212 -20.49 14.63 12.69
N ARG A 213 -20.54 15.92 13.05
CA ARG A 213 -19.96 17.00 12.23
C ARG A 213 -18.44 16.91 12.15
N CYS A 214 -17.77 16.55 13.24
CA CYS A 214 -16.34 16.29 13.24
C CYS A 214 -15.96 15.12 12.32
N ALA A 215 -16.75 14.03 12.33
CA ALA A 215 -16.56 12.89 11.45
C ALA A 215 -16.81 13.24 9.98
N GLU A 216 -17.85 14.03 9.68
CA GLU A 216 -18.12 14.55 8.34
C GLU A 216 -16.97 15.41 7.83
N LEU A 217 -16.49 16.35 8.64
CA LEU A 217 -15.33 17.18 8.31
C LEU A 217 -14.06 16.34 8.09
N TYR A 218 -13.81 15.36 8.95
CA TYR A 218 -12.71 14.41 8.79
C TYR A 218 -12.79 13.69 7.44
N ASN A 219 -13.97 13.17 7.08
CA ASN A 219 -14.19 12.45 5.83
C ASN A 219 -14.02 13.34 4.60
N LEU A 220 -14.36 14.64 4.69
CA LEU A 220 -14.11 15.61 3.61
C LEU A 220 -12.62 15.89 3.38
N ILE A 221 -11.83 15.94 4.47
CA ILE A 221 -10.39 16.20 4.41
C ILE A 221 -9.64 14.94 3.93
N VAL A 222 -9.88 13.80 4.58
CA VAL A 222 -9.14 12.55 4.33
C VAL A 222 -9.65 11.81 3.10
N GLN A 223 -10.94 11.94 2.77
CA GLN A 223 -11.57 11.27 1.63
C GLN A 223 -11.27 9.77 1.62
N PRO A 224 -11.67 9.01 2.67
CA PRO A 224 -11.29 7.60 2.84
C PRO A 224 -11.77 6.70 1.69
N ASN A 225 -12.76 7.14 0.92
CA ASN A 225 -13.25 6.47 -0.29
C ASN A 225 -12.33 6.62 -1.51
N LYS A 226 -11.47 7.65 -1.56
CA LYS A 226 -10.48 7.81 -2.62
C LYS A 226 -9.26 6.94 -2.28
N ILE A 227 -9.21 5.75 -2.88
CA ILE A 227 -8.20 4.73 -2.59
C ILE A 227 -7.37 4.37 -3.81
N HIS A 228 -6.12 4.00 -3.57
CA HIS A 228 -5.30 3.23 -4.50
C HIS A 228 -5.42 1.75 -4.13
N VAL A 229 -5.65 0.92 -5.16
CA VAL A 229 -5.75 -0.53 -5.02
C VAL A 229 -4.59 -1.15 -5.80
N GLY A 230 -3.70 -1.86 -5.10
CA GLY A 230 -2.59 -2.59 -5.70
C GLY A 230 -2.71 -4.09 -5.43
N TRP A 231 -2.05 -4.91 -6.24
CA TRP A 231 -2.02 -6.36 -6.00
C TRP A 231 -1.02 -6.70 -4.90
N GLN A 232 -1.33 -7.65 -4.03
CA GLN A 232 -0.39 -8.13 -3.00
C GLN A 232 0.89 -8.67 -3.64
N TYR A 233 0.80 -9.21 -4.85
CA TYR A 233 1.96 -9.62 -5.64
C TYR A 233 2.97 -8.48 -5.83
N PHE A 234 2.50 -7.27 -6.15
CA PHE A 234 3.38 -6.09 -6.23
C PHE A 234 4.06 -5.80 -4.90
N ARG A 235 3.28 -5.79 -3.81
CA ARG A 235 3.82 -5.53 -2.47
C ARG A 235 4.84 -6.58 -2.02
N LEU A 236 4.54 -7.86 -2.21
CA LEU A 236 5.32 -8.96 -1.65
C LEU A 236 6.56 -9.28 -2.49
N GLU A 237 6.46 -9.17 -3.81
CA GLU A 237 7.53 -9.56 -4.73
C GLU A 237 8.24 -8.33 -5.32
N TRP A 238 7.50 -7.40 -5.92
CA TRP A 238 8.11 -6.25 -6.61
C TRP A 238 8.78 -5.23 -5.68
N VAL A 239 8.23 -4.97 -4.48
CA VAL A 239 8.87 -4.04 -3.53
C VAL A 239 10.28 -4.48 -3.17
N ARG A 240 10.57 -5.78 -3.15
CA ARG A 240 11.92 -6.31 -2.87
C ARG A 240 12.90 -6.01 -4.00
N LEU A 241 12.44 -6.06 -5.26
CA LEU A 241 13.25 -5.84 -6.45
C LEU A 241 13.42 -4.35 -6.77
N LEU A 242 12.36 -3.56 -6.60
CA LEU A 242 12.35 -2.12 -6.83
C LEU A 242 13.02 -1.35 -5.67
N GLY A 243 12.91 -1.89 -4.46
CA GLY A 243 13.17 -1.17 -3.23
C GLY A 243 12.00 -0.24 -2.85
N HIS A 244 11.96 0.09 -1.56
CA HIS A 244 10.86 0.83 -0.93
C HIS A 244 10.48 2.13 -1.66
N ALA A 245 11.48 2.94 -2.02
CA ALA A 245 11.26 4.28 -2.58
C ALA A 245 10.74 4.23 -4.01
N LEU A 246 11.36 3.43 -4.88
CA LEU A 246 10.91 3.27 -6.26
C LEU A 246 9.52 2.63 -6.34
N ALA A 247 9.20 1.68 -5.45
CA ALA A 247 7.85 1.13 -5.38
C ALA A 247 6.79 2.21 -5.07
N TRP A 248 7.09 3.20 -4.22
CA TRP A 248 6.21 4.34 -3.99
C TRP A 248 6.15 5.32 -5.17
N VAL A 249 7.23 5.46 -5.97
CA VAL A 249 7.17 6.20 -7.26
C VAL A 249 6.11 5.57 -8.15
N VAL A 250 6.15 4.25 -8.33
CA VAL A 250 5.18 3.53 -9.17
C VAL A 250 3.75 3.75 -8.69
N ILE A 251 3.50 3.62 -7.38
CA ILE A 251 2.17 3.84 -6.78
C ILE A 251 1.71 5.29 -6.98
N TYR A 252 2.60 6.26 -6.72
CA TYR A 252 2.30 7.68 -6.87
C TYR A 252 1.94 8.02 -8.32
N LEU A 253 2.74 7.59 -9.28
CA LEU A 253 2.49 7.79 -10.71
C LEU A 253 1.16 7.15 -11.13
N ARG A 254 0.91 5.89 -10.78
CA ARG A 254 -0.34 5.19 -11.11
C ARG A 254 -1.56 5.89 -10.53
N ARG A 255 -1.49 6.37 -9.28
CA ARG A 255 -2.58 7.12 -8.64
C ARG A 255 -2.95 8.38 -9.44
N HIS A 256 -1.96 9.06 -10.03
CA HIS A 256 -2.16 10.28 -10.79
C HIS A 256 -2.58 10.07 -12.25
N CYS A 257 -2.40 8.87 -12.81
CA CYS A 257 -2.78 8.56 -14.19
C CYS A 257 -4.20 7.99 -14.32
N TYR A 258 -4.77 7.33 -13.29
CA TYR A 258 -5.97 6.51 -13.49
C TYR A 258 -7.23 7.23 -14.02
N TRP A 259 -7.60 8.39 -13.49
CA TRP A 259 -8.81 9.09 -13.94
C TRP A 259 -8.67 10.59 -13.72
N ASP A 260 -8.83 11.38 -14.78
CA ASP A 260 -9.04 12.82 -14.61
C ASP A 260 -10.53 13.07 -14.31
N GLU A 261 -10.83 13.47 -13.07
CA GLU A 261 -12.18 13.83 -12.65
C GLU A 261 -12.76 14.99 -13.50
N ALA A 262 -11.92 15.82 -14.12
CA ALA A 262 -12.35 16.95 -14.94
C ALA A 262 -12.64 16.57 -16.41
N SER A 263 -11.89 15.63 -17.00
CA SER A 263 -12.03 15.27 -18.43
C SER A 263 -12.73 13.94 -18.67
N GLY A 264 -12.82 13.06 -17.68
CA GLY A 264 -13.43 11.74 -17.82
C GLY A 264 -12.63 10.77 -18.69
N GLU A 265 -11.36 11.05 -18.94
CA GLU A 265 -10.48 10.21 -19.77
C GLU A 265 -9.49 9.43 -18.90
N LEU A 266 -9.28 8.16 -19.26
CA LEU A 266 -8.19 7.33 -18.75
C LEU A 266 -6.87 7.93 -19.25
N ARG A 267 -6.00 8.36 -18.33
CA ARG A 267 -4.65 8.80 -18.67
C ARG A 267 -3.65 7.69 -18.37
N ASP A 268 -2.70 7.48 -19.27
CA ASP A 268 -1.51 6.68 -19.01
C ASP A 268 -0.26 7.58 -18.93
N THR A 269 -0.43 8.90 -18.97
CA THR A 269 0.67 9.86 -18.94
C THR A 269 0.51 10.91 -17.85
N LEU A 270 1.63 11.42 -17.35
CA LEU A 270 1.69 12.46 -16.33
C LEU A 270 2.95 13.31 -16.51
N SER A 271 2.79 14.63 -16.56
CA SER A 271 3.89 15.58 -16.57
C SER A 271 4.08 16.20 -15.18
N LEU A 272 5.28 16.11 -14.63
CA LEU A 272 5.62 16.70 -13.34
C LEU A 272 7.09 17.09 -13.23
N TYR A 273 7.40 18.01 -12.32
CA TYR A 273 8.78 18.35 -12.05
C TYR A 273 9.45 17.25 -11.21
N LYS A 274 10.70 16.92 -11.54
CA LYS A 274 11.50 15.95 -10.78
C LYS A 274 11.60 16.28 -9.29
N LYS A 275 11.61 17.58 -8.94
CA LYS A 275 11.62 18.05 -7.55
C LYS A 275 10.33 17.70 -6.82
N GLU A 276 9.19 17.83 -7.48
CA GLU A 276 7.87 17.49 -6.93
C GLU A 276 7.76 15.99 -6.70
N LEU A 277 8.15 15.18 -7.70
CA LEU A 277 8.16 13.72 -7.56
C LEU A 277 9.03 13.28 -6.38
N ALA A 278 10.24 13.84 -6.28
CA ALA A 278 11.16 13.51 -5.20
C ALA A 278 10.58 13.89 -3.83
N ALA A 279 9.99 15.09 -3.70
CA ALA A 279 9.34 15.54 -2.48
C ALA A 279 8.16 14.62 -2.07
N ALA A 280 7.35 14.19 -3.04
CA ALA A 280 6.18 13.33 -2.80
C ALA A 280 6.52 11.97 -2.17
N ILE A 281 7.76 11.49 -2.31
CA ILE A 281 8.22 10.21 -1.73
C ILE A 281 9.32 10.38 -0.67
N ASN A 282 9.49 11.60 -0.14
CA ASN A 282 10.54 11.94 0.83
C ASN A 282 11.97 11.63 0.32
N GLN A 283 12.27 11.97 -0.94
CA GLN A 283 13.57 11.77 -1.56
C GLN A 283 14.16 13.09 -2.07
N THR A 284 15.48 13.10 -2.27
CA THR A 284 16.15 14.20 -2.98
C THR A 284 16.09 13.95 -4.49
N PRO A 285 16.12 14.98 -5.34
CA PRO A 285 16.16 14.80 -6.80
C PRO A 285 17.35 13.94 -7.28
N ARG A 286 18.49 14.03 -6.56
CA ARG A 286 19.66 13.19 -6.82
C ARG A 286 19.37 11.72 -6.50
N ASN A 287 18.79 11.44 -5.33
CA ASN A 287 18.47 10.05 -4.99
C ASN A 287 17.38 9.49 -5.91
N LEU A 288 16.41 10.32 -6.30
CA LEU A 288 15.42 9.93 -7.30
C LEU A 288 16.09 9.51 -8.61
N ALA A 289 17.10 10.24 -9.11
CA ALA A 289 17.85 9.81 -10.30
C ALA A 289 18.42 8.39 -10.15
N ASN A 290 19.12 8.12 -9.04
CA ASN A 290 19.69 6.81 -8.76
C ASN A 290 18.62 5.70 -8.64
N LEU A 291 17.42 6.03 -8.15
CA LEU A 291 16.31 5.08 -8.08
C LEU A 291 15.78 4.72 -9.47
N MET A 292 15.77 5.67 -10.40
CA MET A 292 15.29 5.45 -11.77
C MET A 292 16.26 4.58 -12.60
N ASP A 293 17.53 4.49 -12.19
CA ASP A 293 18.52 3.59 -12.81
C ASP A 293 18.28 2.11 -12.46
N ASN A 294 17.26 1.80 -11.64
CA ASN A 294 16.88 0.42 -11.37
C ASN A 294 16.44 -0.28 -12.68
N PRO A 295 16.98 -1.47 -13.00
CA PRO A 295 16.71 -2.15 -14.27
C PRO A 295 15.24 -2.50 -14.49
N TYR A 296 14.45 -2.55 -13.41
CA TYR A 296 13.03 -2.88 -13.47
C TYR A 296 12.11 -1.66 -13.61
N ALA A 297 12.62 -0.43 -13.47
CA ALA A 297 11.80 0.79 -13.54
C ALA A 297 11.01 0.89 -14.86
N ALA A 298 11.67 0.55 -15.97
CA ALA A 298 11.09 0.57 -17.33
C ALA A 298 9.89 -0.36 -17.51
N LEU A 299 9.72 -1.37 -16.65
CA LEU A 299 8.56 -2.27 -16.69
C LEU A 299 7.27 -1.58 -16.20
N PHE A 300 7.42 -0.51 -15.42
CA PHE A 300 6.31 0.20 -14.77
C PHE A 300 6.04 1.57 -15.38
N PHE A 301 7.07 2.28 -15.83
CA PHE A 301 6.92 3.55 -16.51
C PHE A 301 8.11 3.83 -17.43
N THR A 302 7.89 4.65 -18.45
CA THR A 302 8.93 5.14 -19.36
C THR A 302 8.89 6.66 -19.44
N THR A 303 10.00 7.24 -19.89
CA THR A 303 10.16 8.69 -20.11
C THR A 303 10.42 8.91 -21.60
N PRO A 304 9.40 9.28 -22.41
CA PRO A 304 9.56 9.43 -23.85
C PRO A 304 10.62 10.47 -24.23
N ASP A 305 10.71 11.56 -23.47
CA ASP A 305 11.67 12.65 -23.69
C ASP A 305 13.14 12.22 -23.44
N ALA A 306 13.40 11.05 -22.83
CA ALA A 306 14.76 10.58 -22.56
C ALA A 306 15.56 10.26 -23.84
N ASP A 307 14.89 9.87 -24.92
CA ASP A 307 15.52 9.58 -26.21
C ASP A 307 15.86 10.87 -26.99
N GLU A 308 15.09 11.95 -26.80
CA GLU A 308 15.38 13.26 -27.40
C GLU A 308 16.54 13.97 -26.67
N ALA A 309 16.66 13.80 -25.34
CA ALA A 309 17.74 14.34 -24.52
C ALA A 309 19.15 13.84 -24.91
N ALA A 310 19.25 12.70 -25.60
CA ALA A 310 20.52 12.19 -26.13
C ALA A 310 21.07 13.02 -27.30
N THR A 311 20.28 13.94 -27.89
CA THR A 311 20.65 14.71 -29.09
C THR A 311 20.71 16.23 -28.91
N GLY A 312 20.44 16.77 -27.72
CA GLY A 312 20.55 18.21 -27.46
C GLY A 312 20.52 18.57 -25.98
N SER A 313 21.22 19.66 -25.62
CA SER A 313 21.27 20.18 -24.24
C SER A 313 19.89 20.60 -23.75
N GLU A 314 19.22 19.71 -23.01
CA GLU A 314 17.91 20.02 -22.44
C GLU A 314 17.99 21.14 -21.37
N PRO A 315 16.99 22.03 -21.33
CA PRO A 315 16.85 22.98 -20.25
C PRO A 315 16.59 22.24 -18.93
N ARG A 316 17.45 22.49 -17.94
CA ARG A 316 17.54 21.82 -16.62
C ARG A 316 16.27 21.87 -15.74
N ASN A 317 15.18 22.47 -16.21
CA ASN A 317 13.98 22.79 -15.43
C ASN A 317 12.66 22.64 -16.23
N LYS A 318 12.54 21.61 -17.07
CA LYS A 318 11.29 21.25 -17.76
C LYS A 318 10.56 20.16 -16.96
N PRO A 319 9.21 20.14 -16.92
CA PRO A 319 8.47 18.99 -16.42
C PRO A 319 8.80 17.75 -17.27
N THR A 320 8.97 16.62 -16.59
CA THR A 320 9.25 15.33 -17.23
C THR A 320 7.94 14.61 -17.51
N LEU A 321 7.73 14.16 -18.75
CA LEU A 321 6.60 13.34 -19.13
C LEU A 321 6.88 11.87 -18.79
N TYR A 322 6.01 11.28 -17.97
CA TYR A 322 6.03 9.86 -17.65
C TYR A 322 4.87 9.17 -18.35
N ARG A 323 5.15 8.02 -18.97
CA ARG A 323 4.14 7.08 -19.44
C ARG A 323 4.10 5.87 -18.53
N VAL A 324 2.95 5.56 -17.95
CA VAL A 324 2.78 4.65 -16.81
C VAL A 324 1.97 3.44 -17.21
N ARG A 325 2.44 2.25 -16.81
CA ARG A 325 1.72 0.99 -17.00
C ARG A 325 0.60 0.84 -15.97
N MET A 326 -0.64 0.82 -16.47
CA MET A 326 -1.86 0.85 -15.64
C MET A 326 -2.62 -0.49 -15.50
N VAL A 327 -2.44 -1.42 -16.44
CA VAL A 327 -3.42 -2.51 -16.67
C VAL A 327 -3.07 -3.80 -15.93
N ASP A 328 -1.78 -4.12 -15.79
CA ASP A 328 -1.31 -5.41 -15.28
C ASP A 328 0.03 -5.28 -14.55
N GLU A 329 0.26 -6.19 -13.60
CA GLU A 329 1.56 -6.29 -12.93
C GLU A 329 2.47 -7.20 -13.74
N PRO A 330 3.65 -6.74 -14.18
CA PRO A 330 4.61 -7.63 -14.84
C PRO A 330 4.99 -8.76 -13.88
N LEU A 331 5.29 -9.95 -14.40
CA LEU A 331 5.85 -11.02 -13.57
C LEU A 331 7.29 -10.68 -13.19
N THR A 332 7.72 -10.99 -11.96
CA THR A 332 9.13 -10.91 -11.59
C THR A 332 9.97 -11.86 -12.47
N PRO A 333 11.28 -11.60 -12.68
CA PRO A 333 12.12 -12.49 -13.48
C PRO A 333 12.07 -13.95 -13.01
N THR A 334 12.12 -14.18 -11.69
CA THR A 334 12.00 -15.52 -11.09
C THR A 334 10.65 -16.17 -11.41
N ASP A 335 9.55 -15.42 -11.34
CA ASP A 335 8.23 -15.97 -11.64
C ASP A 335 8.02 -16.18 -13.14
N GLN A 336 8.63 -15.36 -14.00
CA GLN A 336 8.66 -15.59 -15.45
C GLN A 336 9.32 -16.93 -15.76
N GLU A 337 10.48 -17.22 -15.15
CA GLU A 337 11.18 -18.50 -15.31
C GLU A 337 10.34 -19.67 -14.81
N GLN A 338 9.71 -19.55 -13.64
CA GLN A 338 8.85 -20.60 -13.07
C GLN A 338 7.62 -20.87 -13.94
N VAL A 339 6.97 -19.81 -14.42
CA VAL A 339 5.82 -19.93 -15.34
C VAL A 339 6.26 -20.57 -16.65
N ALA A 340 7.40 -20.17 -17.21
CA ALA A 340 7.95 -20.76 -18.42
C ALA A 340 8.29 -22.25 -18.24
N GLN A 341 8.92 -22.63 -17.11
CA GLN A 341 9.23 -24.02 -16.79
C GLN A 341 7.95 -24.86 -16.63
N THR A 342 6.95 -24.32 -15.96
CA THR A 342 5.64 -24.98 -15.77
C THR A 342 4.93 -25.17 -17.12
N LEU A 343 4.97 -24.17 -18.00
CA LEU A 343 4.42 -24.28 -19.36
C LEU A 343 5.13 -25.37 -20.15
N ARG A 344 6.48 -25.42 -20.12
CA ARG A 344 7.25 -26.47 -20.80
C ARG A 344 6.88 -27.86 -20.29
N GLN A 345 6.74 -28.02 -18.96
CA GLN A 345 6.34 -29.30 -18.37
C GLN A 345 4.92 -29.72 -18.78
N ARG A 346 3.96 -28.79 -18.81
CA ARG A 346 2.59 -29.08 -19.26
C ARG A 346 2.54 -29.47 -20.73
N VAL A 347 3.22 -28.70 -21.58
CA VAL A 347 3.33 -29.02 -23.00
C VAL A 347 3.99 -30.39 -23.19
N GLN A 348 5.09 -30.69 -22.51
CA GLN A 348 5.71 -32.01 -22.57
C GLN A 348 4.78 -33.13 -22.08
N ALA A 349 4.05 -32.92 -20.99
CA ALA A 349 3.08 -33.89 -20.49
C ALA A 349 1.90 -34.11 -21.45
N ASP A 350 1.45 -33.07 -22.16
CA ASP A 350 0.37 -33.17 -23.15
C ASP A 350 0.84 -33.82 -24.47
N TYR A 351 2.10 -33.63 -24.85
CA TYR A 351 2.73 -34.26 -26.03
C TYR A 351 3.11 -35.74 -25.79
N TYR A 352 3.41 -36.14 -24.55
CA TYR A 352 3.79 -37.52 -24.20
C TYR A 352 2.73 -38.26 -23.37
N GLY A 353 1.60 -37.61 -23.08
CA GLY A 353 0.49 -38.20 -22.33
C GLY A 353 -0.24 -39.24 -23.17
N GLN A 354 -0.28 -40.48 -22.68
CA GLN A 354 -1.28 -41.44 -23.13
C GLN A 354 -2.65 -40.94 -22.69
N ASN A 355 -3.58 -40.83 -23.64
CA ASN A 355 -4.96 -40.53 -23.33
C ASN A 355 -5.53 -41.66 -22.45
N VAL A 356 -5.95 -41.32 -21.23
CA VAL A 356 -6.20 -42.27 -20.12
C VAL A 356 -7.36 -43.23 -20.43
N GLU A 357 -8.25 -42.85 -21.36
CA GLU A 357 -9.41 -43.66 -21.75
C GLU A 357 -9.14 -44.69 -22.86
N ASN A 358 -8.07 -44.51 -23.65
CA ASN A 358 -7.84 -45.28 -24.88
C ASN A 358 -6.36 -45.61 -25.17
N GLY A 359 -5.43 -45.21 -24.29
CA GLY A 359 -4.01 -45.60 -24.34
C GLY A 359 -3.22 -45.06 -25.55
N GLN A 360 -3.83 -44.21 -26.38
CA GLN A 360 -3.18 -43.64 -27.55
C GLN A 360 -2.28 -42.46 -27.16
N LEU A 361 -1.09 -42.41 -27.78
CA LEU A 361 -0.19 -41.28 -27.73
C LEU A 361 -0.82 -40.10 -28.49
N ASN A 362 -0.86 -38.93 -27.88
CA ASN A 362 -1.29 -37.69 -28.56
C ASN A 362 -0.26 -37.28 -29.61
N LEU A 363 -0.43 -37.74 -30.85
CA LEU A 363 0.43 -37.41 -31.99
C LEU A 363 0.14 -36.02 -32.61
N PHE A 364 -0.90 -35.32 -32.14
CA PHE A 364 -1.24 -33.97 -32.57
C PHE A 364 -1.44 -33.07 -31.34
N PRO A 365 -0.59 -32.06 -31.12
CA PRO A 365 -0.79 -31.13 -30.03
C PRO A 365 -2.03 -30.29 -30.31
N ILE A 366 -2.97 -30.29 -29.36
CA ILE A 366 -4.10 -29.35 -29.38
C ILE A 366 -3.51 -27.97 -29.09
N LEU A 367 -3.04 -27.28 -30.13
CA LEU A 367 -2.60 -25.89 -30.09
C LEU A 367 -3.77 -24.90 -29.93
N ASP A 368 -4.99 -25.39 -29.69
CA ASP A 368 -6.20 -24.61 -29.93
C ASP A 368 -6.71 -23.80 -28.73
N ARG A 369 -5.94 -23.67 -27.63
CA ARG A 369 -6.37 -22.86 -26.46
C ARG A 369 -5.30 -22.05 -25.73
N LEU A 370 -4.17 -21.72 -26.36
CA LEU A 370 -3.36 -20.60 -25.87
C LEU A 370 -4.00 -19.30 -26.36
N SER A 371 -4.96 -18.80 -25.57
CA SER A 371 -5.63 -17.52 -25.85
C SER A 371 -4.59 -16.43 -26.11
N ASN A 372 -4.71 -15.74 -27.25
CA ASN A 372 -3.90 -14.62 -27.71
C ASN A 372 -3.68 -13.48 -26.68
N ARG A 373 -4.39 -13.45 -25.55
CA ARG A 373 -4.14 -12.53 -24.42
C ARG A 373 -2.82 -12.79 -23.67
N GLN A 374 -2.19 -13.96 -23.82
CA GLN A 374 -0.95 -14.26 -23.11
C GLN A 374 0.25 -13.42 -23.58
N ASN A 375 0.25 -12.93 -24.81
CA ASN A 375 1.38 -12.18 -25.38
C ASN A 375 1.61 -10.78 -24.78
N PHE A 376 0.67 -10.25 -23.98
CA PHE A 376 0.80 -8.94 -23.33
C PHE A 376 1.37 -9.02 -21.90
N ALA A 377 1.28 -10.18 -21.24
CA ALA A 377 1.72 -10.38 -19.85
C ALA A 377 3.25 -10.60 -19.72
N TYR A 378 3.92 -10.90 -20.82
CA TYR A 378 5.37 -11.19 -20.89
C TYR A 378 6.08 -10.05 -21.63
N GLY A 379 6.22 -8.89 -20.99
CA GLY A 379 7.08 -7.83 -21.53
C GLY A 379 8.50 -8.39 -21.78
N HIS A 380 9.09 -8.09 -22.94
CA HIS A 380 10.43 -8.55 -23.29
C HIS A 380 11.45 -7.97 -22.32
N VAL A 381 12.02 -8.82 -21.46
CA VAL A 381 13.19 -8.50 -20.64
C VAL A 381 14.41 -8.59 -21.57
N PRO A 382 15.26 -7.55 -21.70
CA PRO A 382 16.45 -7.63 -22.55
C PRO A 382 17.42 -8.71 -22.06
N GLU A 383 18.05 -9.45 -22.98
CA GLU A 383 19.02 -10.55 -22.71
C GLU A 383 20.26 -10.13 -21.88
N LYS A 384 20.43 -8.82 -21.62
CA LYS A 384 21.54 -8.25 -20.85
C LYS A 384 21.17 -7.85 -19.41
N MET A 385 20.15 -8.48 -18.81
CA MET A 385 19.89 -8.27 -17.38
C MET A 385 20.81 -9.16 -16.53
N PRO A 386 21.40 -8.62 -15.45
CA PRO A 386 22.18 -9.44 -14.53
C PRO A 386 21.28 -10.52 -13.94
N SER A 387 21.74 -11.78 -14.01
CA SER A 387 21.13 -12.91 -13.31
C SER A 387 20.90 -12.50 -11.87
N GLY A 388 19.65 -12.58 -11.40
CA GLY A 388 19.22 -12.13 -10.09
C GLY A 388 19.80 -12.96 -8.95
N GLU A 389 21.12 -12.93 -8.76
CA GLU A 389 21.71 -13.32 -7.49
C GLU A 389 21.42 -12.20 -6.48
N PRO A 390 20.56 -12.45 -5.48
CA PRO A 390 20.43 -11.53 -4.37
C PRO A 390 21.81 -11.40 -3.72
N LYS A 391 22.21 -10.17 -3.37
CA LYS A 391 23.28 -9.98 -2.38
C LYS A 391 22.93 -10.88 -1.20
N GLU A 392 23.77 -11.89 -0.93
CA GLU A 392 23.55 -12.90 0.10
C GLU A 392 23.16 -12.24 1.43
N SER A 393 21.86 -12.13 1.69
CA SER A 393 21.36 -12.05 3.03
C SER A 393 21.39 -13.48 3.55
N ARG A 394 22.24 -13.76 4.55
CA ARG A 394 22.26 -15.01 5.32
C ARG A 394 20.87 -15.31 5.88
N LEU A 395 20.01 -15.95 5.10
CA LEU A 395 18.75 -16.51 5.53
C LEU A 395 18.62 -17.86 4.83
N GLU A 396 18.68 -18.90 5.65
CA GLU A 396 18.74 -20.30 5.25
C GLU A 396 17.58 -20.71 4.31
N ASN A 397 17.93 -21.47 3.28
CA ASN A 397 17.09 -21.91 2.16
C ASN A 397 15.85 -22.78 2.53
N GLY A 398 15.57 -23.02 3.81
CA GLY A 398 14.42 -23.84 4.25
C GLY A 398 13.10 -23.08 4.51
N SER A 399 13.10 -21.75 4.38
CA SER A 399 12.00 -20.88 4.85
C SER A 399 10.97 -20.49 3.77
N ALA A 400 11.38 -20.48 2.50
CA ALA A 400 10.53 -20.05 1.37
C ALA A 400 9.38 -21.03 1.09
N GLU A 401 9.64 -22.33 1.20
CA GLU A 401 8.66 -23.39 0.99
C GLU A 401 7.58 -23.43 2.09
N LYS A 402 7.98 -23.10 3.33
CA LYS A 402 7.05 -22.96 4.47
C LYS A 402 6.08 -21.79 4.33
N CYS A 403 6.47 -20.70 3.66
CA CYS A 403 5.58 -19.56 3.41
C CYS A 403 4.58 -19.82 2.29
N ARG A 404 4.97 -20.53 1.22
CA ARG A 404 4.02 -20.99 0.19
C ARG A 404 2.91 -21.83 0.83
N ASN A 405 3.28 -22.74 1.73
CA ASN A 405 2.29 -23.59 2.41
C ASN A 405 1.42 -22.83 3.42
N MET A 406 1.95 -21.83 4.13
CA MET A 406 1.17 -21.03 5.09
C MET A 406 0.22 -20.03 4.41
N ILE A 407 0.62 -19.45 3.27
CA ILE A 407 -0.24 -18.55 2.47
C ILE A 407 -1.36 -19.35 1.77
N CYS A 408 -1.08 -20.57 1.30
CA CYS A 408 -2.14 -21.46 0.80
C CYS A 408 -3.13 -21.88 1.91
N GLN A 409 -2.64 -22.20 3.11
CA GLN A 409 -3.49 -22.56 4.25
C GLN A 409 -4.32 -21.39 4.82
N LEU A 410 -3.88 -20.14 4.65
CA LEU A 410 -4.65 -18.95 5.04
C LEU A 410 -5.68 -18.57 3.97
N ALA A 411 -5.40 -18.81 2.69
CA ALA A 411 -6.35 -18.61 1.60
C ALA A 411 -7.52 -19.61 1.64
N GLU A 412 -7.30 -20.84 2.11
CA GLU A 412 -8.34 -21.86 2.32
C GLU A 412 -9.28 -21.57 3.51
N LYS A 413 -8.93 -20.62 4.38
CA LYS A 413 -9.68 -20.31 5.62
C LYS A 413 -10.43 -18.98 5.61
N MET A 414 -10.46 -18.27 4.48
CA MET A 414 -11.31 -17.08 4.35
C MET A 414 -12.76 -17.49 4.03
N PRO A 415 -13.76 -17.13 4.85
CA PRO A 415 -15.15 -17.16 4.41
C PRO A 415 -15.30 -16.15 3.28
N GLN A 416 -15.97 -16.57 2.21
CA GLN A 416 -16.39 -15.70 1.12
C GLN A 416 -17.24 -14.57 1.70
N LEU A 417 -16.83 -13.32 1.46
CA LEU A 417 -17.67 -12.14 1.58
C LEU A 417 -18.23 -11.80 0.20
#